data_AF-A0A7V2REJ3-F1
#
_entry.id   AF-A0A7V2REJ3-F1
#
_cell.length_a   1.000
_cell.length_b   1.000
_cell.length_c   1.000
_cell.angle_alpha   90.00
_cell.angle_beta   90.00
_cell.angle_gamma   90.00
#
_symmetry.space_group_name_H-M   'P 1'
#
loop_
_entity.id
_entity.type
_entity.pdbx_description
1 polymer ?
#
loop_
_entity_poly.entity_id
_entity_poly.type
_entity_poly.pdbx_seq_one_letter_code
_entity_poly.pdbx_strand_id
1 'polypeptide(L)' 'DPEEDECLEGATVTLTGNGKKATLKTDNFGDFWFERQEPGTYTVLIEKKGYLPRKVENIDATRDVNIGDIELYKKA' A
#
# COMPACT_ATOMS: atom_id res chain seq x y z
N ASP A 1 21.22 -6.66 6.75
CA ASP A 1 20.46 -6.58 7.99
C ASP A 1 18.99 -6.87 7.76
N PRO A 2 18.43 -7.86 8.48
CA PRO A 2 17.00 -8.08 8.55
C PRO A 2 16.26 -7.07 9.46
N GLU A 3 16.84 -5.89 9.73
CA GLU A 3 16.60 -5.18 11.01
C GLU A 3 16.31 -3.68 10.88
N GLU A 4 15.93 -3.18 9.72
CA GLU A 4 15.17 -1.92 9.73
C GLU A 4 13.70 -2.28 9.61
N ASP A 5 13.18 -2.80 10.73
CA ASP A 5 11.76 -2.81 11.13
C ASP A 5 11.26 -1.35 11.29
N GLU A 6 11.68 -0.49 10.37
CA GLU A 6 11.30 0.91 10.29
C GLU A 6 9.92 0.95 9.65
N CYS A 7 8.93 1.25 10.49
CA CYS A 7 7.64 1.76 10.06
C CYS A 7 7.86 2.85 8.99
N LEU A 8 7.52 2.55 7.73
CA LEU A 8 7.88 3.42 6.62
C LEU A 8 6.89 4.58 6.52
N GLU A 9 7.10 5.62 7.33
CA GLU A 9 6.29 6.85 7.29
C GLU A 9 6.40 7.57 5.94
N GLY A 10 5.28 8.09 5.45
CA GLY A 10 5.25 8.96 4.28
C GLY A 10 5.47 8.25 2.93
N ALA A 11 5.43 6.91 2.89
CA ALA A 11 5.35 6.15 1.66
C ALA A 11 4.03 6.49 0.95
N THR A 12 4.10 6.73 -0.35
CA THR A 12 2.92 7.03 -1.16
C THR A 12 2.23 5.73 -1.50
N VAL A 13 0.98 5.58 -1.08
CA VAL A 13 0.14 4.42 -1.41
C VAL A 13 -0.92 4.86 -2.40
N THR A 14 -1.00 4.15 -3.53
CA THR A 14 -1.96 4.40 -4.59
C THR A 14 -2.88 3.19 -4.75
N LEU A 15 -4.17 3.38 -4.52
CA LEU A 15 -5.22 2.41 -4.79
C LEU A 15 -5.83 2.69 -6.17
N THR A 16 -5.96 1.66 -7.00
CA THR A 16 -6.63 1.73 -8.31
C THR A 16 -7.61 0.57 -8.45
N GLY A 17 -8.84 0.88 -8.85
CA GLY A 17 -9.90 -0.12 -9.06
C GLY A 17 -11.23 0.57 -9.36
N ASN A 18 -12.17 -0.16 -9.98
CA ASN A 18 -13.50 0.37 -10.33
C ASN A 18 -13.46 1.69 -11.14
N GLY A 19 -12.45 1.88 -11.99
CA GLY A 19 -12.25 3.11 -12.76
C GLY A 19 -11.85 4.34 -11.92
N LYS A 20 -11.60 4.16 -10.62
CA LYS A 20 -11.18 5.19 -9.68
C LYS A 20 -9.73 4.99 -9.27
N LYS A 21 -9.11 6.09 -8.84
CA LYS A 21 -7.77 6.13 -8.27
C LYS A 21 -7.79 6.99 -7.02
N ALA A 22 -7.22 6.48 -5.93
CA ALA A 22 -7.04 7.20 -4.68
C ALA A 22 -5.59 7.10 -4.24
N THR A 23 -5.09 8.14 -3.56
CA THR A 23 -3.70 8.20 -3.09
C THR A 23 -3.66 8.77 -1.69
N LEU A 24 -2.82 8.19 -0.83
CA LEU A 24 -2.54 8.65 0.52
C LEU A 24 -1.05 8.46 0.86
N LYS A 25 -0.66 8.90 2.05
CA LYS A 25 0.64 8.61 2.64
C LYS A 25 0.47 7.70 3.86
N THR A 26 1.38 6.76 4.04
CA THR A 26 1.48 5.97 5.28
C THR A 26 1.78 6.87 6.46
N ASP A 27 1.25 6.51 7.62
CA ASP A 27 1.48 7.22 8.88
C ASP A 27 2.82 6.83 9.54
N ASN A 28 3.06 7.31 10.76
CA ASN A 28 4.30 7.07 11.51
C ASN A 28 4.53 5.59 11.87
N PHE A 29 3.50 4.75 11.75
CA PHE A 29 3.57 3.30 11.94
C PHE A 29 3.64 2.54 10.61
N GLY A 30 3.68 3.25 9.47
CA GLY A 30 3.68 2.62 8.15
C GLY A 30 2.29 2.16 7.72
N ASP A 31 1.26 2.42 8.51
CA ASP A 31 -0.09 1.96 8.28
C ASP A 31 -0.82 2.83 7.25
N PHE A 32 -1.78 2.22 6.57
CA PHE A 32 -2.70 2.92 5.68
C PHE A 32 -4.06 2.25 5.62
N TRP A 33 -5.07 3.07 5.36
CA TRP A 33 -6.44 2.62 5.15
C TRP A 33 -7.10 3.34 3.97
N PHE A 34 -7.84 2.61 3.14
CA PHE A 34 -8.72 3.22 2.16
C PHE A 34 -10.16 2.92 2.55
N GLU A 35 -10.83 3.89 3.15
CA GLU A 35 -12.21 3.72 3.61
C GLU A 35 -13.21 3.97 2.47
N ARG A 36 -14.42 3.39 2.62
CA ARG A 36 -15.59 3.65 1.76
C ARG A 36 -15.33 3.39 0.27
N GLN A 37 -14.53 2.37 -0.04
CA GLN A 37 -14.36 1.91 -1.41
C GLN A 37 -15.59 1.11 -1.84
N GLU A 38 -15.96 1.24 -3.11
CA GLU A 38 -17.02 0.39 -3.67
C GLU A 38 -16.53 -1.06 -3.75
N PRO A 39 -17.39 -2.06 -3.50
CA PRO A 39 -17.02 -3.46 -3.66
C PRO A 39 -16.38 -3.73 -5.03
N GLY A 40 -15.26 -4.43 -5.06
CA GLY A 40 -14.60 -4.77 -6.32
C GLY A 40 -13.16 -5.24 -6.16
N THR A 41 -12.49 -5.42 -7.30
CA THR A 41 -11.08 -5.81 -7.34
C THR A 41 -10.19 -4.58 -7.47
N TYR A 42 -9.19 -4.50 -6.61
CA TYR A 42 -8.28 -3.38 -6.53
C TYR A 42 -6.82 -3.80 -6.70
N THR A 43 -6.02 -2.80 -7.02
CA THR A 43 -4.56 -2.84 -7.06
C THR A 43 -4.02 -1.75 -6.15
N VAL A 44 -3.04 -2.09 -5.33
CA VAL A 44 -2.29 -1.16 -4.49
C VAL A 44 -0.87 -1.07 -5.00
N LEU A 45 -0.37 0.16 -5.16
CA LEU A 45 1.02 0.47 -5.49
C LEU A 45 1.61 1.33 -4.36
N ILE A 46 2.71 0.87 -3.77
CA ILE A 46 3.43 1.55 -2.71
C ILE A 46 4.77 2.04 -3.25
N GLU A 47 5.05 3.32 -3.04
CA GLU A 47 6.27 3.98 -3.51
C GLU A 47 6.88 4.85 -2.42
N LYS A 48 8.18 4.66 -2.15
CA LYS A 48 8.96 5.54 -1.27
C LYS A 48 10.32 5.82 -1.89
N LYS A 49 10.80 7.06 -1.76
CA LYS A 49 12.13 7.43 -2.27
C LYS A 49 13.19 6.58 -1.58
N GLY A 50 14.10 6.01 -2.38
CA GLY A 50 15.12 5.08 -1.87
C GLY A 50 14.68 3.62 -1.80
N TYR A 51 13.41 3.30 -2.09
CA TYR A 51 12.87 1.94 -2.10
C TYR A 51 12.36 1.55 -3.49
N LEU A 52 12.37 0.25 -3.78
CA LEU A 52 11.75 -0.34 -4.96
C LEU A 52 10.22 -0.25 -4.81
N PRO A 53 9.49 0.11 -5.89
CA PRO A 53 8.03 0.15 -5.85
C PRO A 53 7.48 -1.25 -5.64
N ARG A 54 6.46 -1.38 -4.80
CA ARG A 54 5.78 -2.66 -4.53
C ARG A 54 4.33 -2.58 -5.01
N LYS A 55 3.95 -3.54 -5.85
CA LYS A 55 2.59 -3.67 -6.36
C LYS A 55 1.93 -4.91 -5.77
N VAL A 56 0.69 -4.76 -5.31
CA VAL A 56 -0.20 -5.83 -4.86
C VAL A 56 -1.45 -5.77 -5.73
N GLU A 57 -1.73 -6.84 -6.46
CA GLU A 57 -2.81 -6.92 -7.44
C GLU A 57 -3.86 -7.94 -7.03
N ASN A 58 -5.02 -7.89 -7.68
CA ASN A 58 -6.13 -8.83 -7.47
C ASN A 58 -6.64 -8.85 -6.02
N ILE A 59 -6.66 -7.70 -5.36
CA ILE A 59 -7.21 -7.56 -4.01
C ILE A 59 -8.73 -7.57 -4.13
N ASP A 60 -9.37 -8.63 -3.65
CA ASP A 60 -10.83 -8.72 -3.56
C ASP A 60 -11.32 -7.93 -2.33
N ALA A 61 -11.76 -6.69 -2.57
CA ALA A 61 -12.34 -5.82 -1.56
C ALA A 61 -13.88 -5.79 -1.67
N THR A 62 -14.51 -6.92 -2.02
CA THR A 62 -15.98 -7.07 -1.89
C THR A 62 -16.46 -7.02 -0.45
N ARG A 63 -15.53 -7.20 0.49
CA ARG A 63 -15.64 -6.99 1.93
C ARG A 63 -14.37 -6.27 2.42
N ASP A 64 -14.40 -5.80 3.67
CA ASP A 64 -13.20 -5.27 4.31
C ASP A 64 -12.08 -6.32 4.27
N VAL A 65 -10.93 -5.90 3.76
CA VAL A 65 -9.78 -6.77 3.53
C VAL A 65 -8.55 -6.13 4.14
N ASN A 66 -7.84 -6.89 4.97
CA ASN A 66 -6.49 -6.59 5.39
C ASN A 66 -5.54 -7.32 4.45
N ILE A 67 -4.61 -6.60 3.81
CA ILE A 67 -3.68 -7.14 2.82
C ILE A 67 -2.33 -7.59 3.41
N GLY A 68 -2.25 -7.64 4.75
CA GLY A 68 -1.08 -8.05 5.50
C GLY A 68 0.06 -7.04 5.44
N ASP A 69 1.20 -7.47 5.96
CA ASP A 69 2.43 -6.69 5.95
C ASP A 69 3.00 -6.61 4.54
N ILE A 70 3.47 -5.42 4.16
CA ILE A 70 4.05 -5.17 2.85
C ILE A 70 5.49 -4.69 3.03
N GLU A 71 6.41 -5.61 2.83
CA GLU A 71 7.85 -5.31 2.87
C GLU A 71 8.28 -4.54 1.60
N LEU A 72 9.03 -3.44 1.80
CA LEU A 72 9.71 -2.72 0.72
C LEU A 72 11.21 -2.95 0.79
N TYR A 73 11.84 -3.14 -0.37
CA TYR A 73 13.28 -3.33 -0.47
C TYR A 73 13.97 -2.02 -0.88
N LYS A 74 15.07 -1.65 -0.22
CA LYS A 74 15.87 -0.48 -0.58
C LYS A 74 16.43 -0.66 -2.02
N LYS A 75 16.47 0.43 -2.78
CA LYS A 75 17.17 0.47 -4.07
C LYS A 75 18.67 0.31 -3.81
N ALA A 76 19.33 -0.53 -4.60
CA ALA A 76 20.78 -0.68 -4.58
C ALA A 76 21.49 0.60 -5.05
#